data_AF-A0A257G8D6-F1
#
_entry.id   AF-A0A257G8D6-F1
#
_cell.length_a   1.000
_cell.length_b   1.000
_cell.length_c   1.000
_cell.angle_alpha   90.00
_cell.angle_beta   90.00
_cell.angle_gamma   90.00
#
_symmetry.space_group_name_H-M   'P 1'
#
loop_
_entity.id
_entity.type
_entity.pdbx_description
1 polymer ?
#
loop_
_entity_poly.entity_id
_entity_poly.type
_entity_poly.pdbx_seq_one_letter_code
_entity_poly.pdbx_strand_id
1 'polypeptide(L)'
;MKEFFRNVSPVRAIKDLWQVLGAPTEFRWRGLALAVLFTSFIFSVMWQQGGRALPRPPEVIFFESWRADRSDAEIIAGNVEATKKARAEAAAEEARAEDVRAMYKAVGAATGLDTEAMDRKAKAEREAEARAAAARDKALLEKLAVQPAAKAP
;
A
#
# COMPACT_ATOMS: atom_id res chain seq x y z
N MET A 1 25.31 -56.85 -6.95
CA MET A 1 25.69 -55.74 -7.85
C MET A 1 26.26 -56.19 -9.20
N LYS A 2 27.16 -57.20 -9.27
CA LYS A 2 27.73 -57.67 -10.55
C LYS A 2 26.69 -58.15 -11.59
N GLU A 3 25.63 -58.83 -11.15
CA GLU A 3 24.53 -59.29 -12.02
C GLU A 3 23.71 -58.14 -12.65
N PHE A 4 23.51 -57.03 -11.92
CA PHE A 4 22.74 -55.87 -12.40
C PHE A 4 23.46 -55.14 -13.54
N PHE A 5 24.77 -54.93 -13.39
CA PHE A 5 25.60 -54.29 -14.40
C PHE A 5 25.96 -55.20 -15.60
N ARG A 6 25.63 -56.49 -15.53
CA ARG A 6 25.72 -57.41 -16.68
C ARG A 6 24.56 -57.21 -17.67
N ASN A 7 23.39 -56.83 -17.16
CA ASN A 7 22.18 -56.63 -17.97
C ASN A 7 21.87 -55.15 -18.26
N VAL A 8 22.34 -54.23 -17.41
CA VAL A 8 22.18 -52.78 -17.59
C VAL A 8 23.56 -52.13 -17.67
N SER A 9 23.92 -51.62 -18.85
CA SER A 9 25.17 -50.89 -19.06
C SER A 9 24.96 -49.40 -18.76
N PRO A 10 25.59 -48.84 -17.69
CA PRO A 10 25.43 -47.43 -17.34
C PRO A 10 25.96 -46.50 -18.44
N VAL A 11 27.06 -46.91 -19.08
CA VAL A 11 27.66 -46.16 -20.20
C VAL A 11 26.69 -46.10 -21.37
N ARG A 12 25.99 -47.20 -21.67
CA ARG A 12 25.01 -47.25 -22.75
C ARG A 12 23.78 -46.41 -22.42
N ALA A 13 23.32 -46.43 -21.17
CA ALA A 13 22.21 -45.59 -20.71
C ALA A 13 22.53 -44.09 -20.80
N ILE A 14 23.75 -43.66 -20.45
CA ILE A 14 24.19 -42.27 -20.61
C ILE A 14 24.24 -41.87 -22.08
N LYS A 15 24.77 -42.75 -22.95
CA LYS A 15 24.84 -42.50 -24.39
C LYS A 15 23.44 -42.41 -25.01
N ASP A 16 22.53 -43.29 -24.61
CA ASP A 16 21.14 -43.30 -25.04
C ASP A 16 20.40 -42.02 -24.61
N LEU A 17 20.57 -41.60 -23.35
CA LEU A 17 20.04 -40.34 -22.84
C LEU A 17 20.55 -39.15 -23.65
N TRP A 18 21.85 -39.09 -23.95
CA TRP A 18 22.42 -38.04 -24.79
C TRP A 18 21.89 -38.05 -26.22
N GLN A 19 21.63 -39.24 -26.79
CA GLN A 19 20.99 -39.37 -28.10
C GLN A 19 19.56 -38.81 -28.09
N VAL A 20 18.77 -39.14 -27.07
CA VAL A 20 17.40 -38.64 -26.91
C VAL A 20 17.36 -37.14 -26.67
N LEU A 21 18.24 -36.61 -25.82
CA LEU A 21 18.35 -35.16 -25.56
C LEU A 21 18.90 -34.39 -26.78
N GLY A 22 19.75 -35.01 -27.59
CA GLY A 22 20.31 -34.44 -28.82
C GLY A 22 19.41 -34.56 -30.05
N ALA A 23 18.42 -35.45 -30.04
CA ALA A 23 17.55 -35.71 -31.18
C ALA A 23 16.70 -34.47 -31.54
N PRO A 24 16.67 -34.03 -32.81
CA PRO A 24 15.82 -32.92 -33.22
C PRO A 24 14.35 -33.32 -33.01
N THR A 25 13.63 -32.59 -32.16
CA THR A 25 12.19 -32.77 -31.93
C THR A 25 11.47 -31.48 -32.30
N GLU A 26 10.25 -31.60 -32.82
CA GLU A 26 9.44 -30.47 -33.26
C GLU A 26 9.21 -29.45 -32.11
N PHE A 27 9.15 -29.95 -30.88
CA PHE A 27 8.78 -29.16 -29.71
C PHE A 27 9.97 -28.70 -28.85
N ARG A 28 11.24 -28.87 -29.26
CA ARG A 28 12.41 -28.54 -28.42
C ARG A 28 12.33 -27.13 -27.82
N TRP A 29 12.11 -26.13 -28.66
CA TRP A 29 12.07 -24.73 -28.24
C TRP A 29 10.79 -24.39 -27.47
N ARG A 30 9.65 -24.98 -27.85
CA ARG A 30 8.36 -24.81 -27.15
C ARG A 30 8.42 -25.38 -25.74
N GLY A 31 8.97 -26.59 -25.60
CA GLY A 31 9.18 -27.26 -24.32
C GLY A 31 10.18 -26.53 -23.44
N LEU A 32 11.30 -26.04 -24.01
CA LEU A 32 12.26 -25.21 -23.29
C LEU A 32 11.62 -23.91 -22.78
N ALA A 33 10.86 -23.22 -23.62
CA ALA A 33 10.15 -22.00 -23.24
C ALA A 33 9.15 -22.26 -22.11
N LEU A 34 8.38 -23.36 -22.17
CA LEU A 34 7.48 -23.76 -21.09
C LEU A 34 8.26 -24.04 -19.79
N ALA A 35 9.35 -24.80 -19.86
CA ALA A 35 10.14 -25.13 -18.69
C ALA A 35 10.68 -23.86 -18.01
N VAL A 36 11.27 -22.94 -18.79
CA VAL A 36 11.76 -21.66 -18.29
C VAL A 36 10.62 -20.82 -17.69
N LEU A 37 9.46 -20.78 -18.35
CA LEU A 37 8.30 -20.02 -17.88
C LEU A 37 7.81 -20.54 -16.52
N PHE A 38 7.58 -21.84 -16.38
CA PHE A 38 7.11 -22.42 -15.12
C PHE A 38 8.15 -22.33 -14.00
N THR A 39 9.42 -22.57 -14.30
CA THR A 39 10.50 -22.42 -13.32
C THR A 39 10.60 -20.96 -12.85
N SER A 40 10.65 -20.00 -13.79
CA SER A 40 10.73 -18.58 -13.45
C SER A 40 9.52 -18.10 -12.67
N PHE A 41 8.32 -18.58 -13.01
CA PHE A 41 7.09 -18.28 -12.29
C PHE A 41 7.17 -18.73 -10.82
N ILE A 42 7.58 -19.98 -10.57
CA ILE A 42 7.72 -20.52 -9.20
C ILE A 42 8.73 -19.68 -8.40
N PHE A 43 9.90 -19.42 -8.97
CA PHE A 43 10.94 -18.64 -8.29
C PHE A 43 10.54 -17.17 -8.10
N SER A 44 9.78 -16.58 -9.01
CA SER A 44 9.25 -15.22 -8.88
C SER A 44 8.31 -15.10 -7.66
N VAL A 45 7.45 -16.09 -7.44
CA VAL A 45 6.56 -16.10 -6.26
C VAL A 45 7.37 -16.30 -4.98
N MET A 46 8.35 -17.21 -5.00
CA MET A 46 9.21 -17.46 -3.84
C MET A 46 10.06 -16.24 -3.45
N TRP A 47 10.55 -15.48 -4.44
CA TRP A 47 11.36 -14.28 -4.20
C TRP A 47 10.61 -13.20 -3.42
N GLN A 48 9.29 -13.10 -3.58
CA GLN A 48 8.46 -12.12 -2.86
C GLN A 48 8.26 -12.47 -1.39
N GLN A 49 8.47 -13.74 -1.02
CA GLN A 49 8.29 -14.23 0.33
C GLN A 49 9.58 -13.98 1.13
N GLY A 50 9.87 -12.71 1.41
CA GLY A 50 10.90 -12.31 2.36
C GLY A 50 10.73 -13.09 3.68
N GLY A 51 11.83 -13.62 4.21
CA GLY A 51 11.84 -14.57 5.33
C GLY A 51 10.94 -14.15 6.49
N ARG A 52 10.40 -15.14 7.23
CA ARG A 52 9.55 -14.94 8.40
C ARG A 52 10.16 -13.86 9.29
N ALA A 53 9.61 -12.65 9.23
CA ALA A 53 9.96 -11.59 10.15
C ALA A 53 9.63 -12.08 11.57
N LEU A 54 10.40 -11.60 12.55
CA LEU A 54 10.04 -11.76 13.96
C LEU A 54 8.56 -11.38 14.15
N PRO A 55 7.83 -12.05 15.07
CA PRO A 55 6.46 -11.68 15.38
C PRO A 55 6.33 -10.17 15.52
N ARG A 56 5.30 -9.56 14.90
CA ARG A 56 5.07 -8.11 15.00
C ARG A 56 5.08 -7.75 16.49
N PRO A 57 5.97 -6.83 16.94
CA PRO A 57 6.01 -6.45 18.34
C PRO A 57 4.63 -5.89 18.75
N PRO A 58 4.25 -6.00 20.03
CA PRO A 58 2.99 -5.46 20.51
C PRO A 58 2.91 -3.96 20.18
N GLU A 59 1.71 -3.52 19.79
CA GLU A 59 1.45 -2.11 19.50
C GLU A 59 1.39 -1.33 20.81
N VAL A 60 2.42 -0.53 21.09
CA VAL A 60 2.48 0.32 22.29
C VAL A 60 1.92 1.68 21.91
N ILE A 61 0.69 1.96 22.34
CA ILE A 61 0.03 3.25 22.16
C ILE A 61 0.40 4.13 23.34
N PHE A 62 1.11 5.23 23.08
CA PHE A 62 1.42 6.24 24.09
C PHE A 62 0.31 7.27 24.14
N PHE A 63 -0.14 7.59 25.35
CA PHE A 63 -1.07 8.69 25.60
C PHE A 63 -0.35 9.73 26.45
N GLU A 64 -0.45 11.00 26.06
CA GLU A 64 0.06 12.09 26.88
C GLU A 64 -0.80 12.20 28.15
N SER A 65 -0.18 11.94 29.30
CA SER A 65 -0.81 12.15 30.60
C SER A 65 -0.45 13.54 31.09
N TRP A 66 -1.46 14.38 31.24
CA TRP A 66 -1.30 15.75 31.67
C TRP A 66 -1.44 15.87 33.19
N ARG A 67 -0.62 16.73 33.80
CA ARG A 67 -0.77 17.04 35.23
C ARG A 67 -2.10 17.77 35.48
N ALA A 68 -2.71 17.48 36.63
CA ALA A 68 -3.99 18.08 37.05
C ALA A 68 -3.85 19.53 37.53
N ASP A 69 -2.64 19.97 37.89
CA ASP A 69 -2.35 21.29 38.46
C ASP A 69 -1.86 22.32 37.44
N ARG A 70 -2.03 22.05 36.14
CA ARG A 70 -1.69 22.99 35.08
C ARG A 70 -2.62 24.21 35.11
N SER A 71 -2.04 25.38 34.88
CA SER A 71 -2.79 26.62 34.71
C SER A 71 -3.47 26.69 33.34
N ASP A 72 -4.53 27.49 33.24
CA ASP A 72 -5.23 27.75 31.98
C ASP A 72 -4.28 28.30 30.89
N ALA A 73 -3.30 29.12 31.29
CA ALA A 73 -2.29 29.65 30.37
C ALA A 73 -1.42 28.55 29.76
N GLU A 74 -0.99 27.57 30.57
CA GLU A 74 -0.22 26.41 30.09
C GLU A 74 -1.06 25.49 29.20
N ILE A 75 -2.35 25.32 29.51
CA ILE A 75 -3.27 24.54 28.68
C ILE A 75 -3.43 25.19 27.31
N ILE A 76 -3.66 26.50 27.25
CA ILE A 76 -3.81 27.24 25.99
C ILE A 76 -2.53 27.18 25.18
N ALA A 77 -1.36 27.40 25.81
CA ALA A 77 -0.07 27.35 25.13
C ALA A 77 0.18 25.95 24.51
N GLY A 78 -0.07 24.88 25.28
CA GLY A 78 0.07 23.51 24.80
C GLY A 78 -0.89 23.18 23.66
N ASN A 79 -2.14 23.63 23.74
CA ASN A 79 -3.11 23.43 22.66
C ASN A 79 -2.70 24.13 21.36
N VAL A 80 -2.16 25.35 21.45
CA VAL A 80 -1.67 26.11 20.30
C VAL A 80 -0.49 25.38 19.65
N GLU A 81 0.45 24.88 20.44
CA GLU A 81 1.60 24.13 19.94
C GLU A 81 1.18 22.81 19.27
N ALA A 82 0.32 22.02 19.94
CA ALA A 82 -0.21 20.78 19.40
C ALA A 82 -0.96 21.01 18.08
N THR A 83 -1.80 22.06 18.02
CA THR A 83 -2.53 22.44 16.80
C THR A 83 -1.58 22.83 15.67
N LYS A 84 -0.50 23.58 15.96
CA LYS A 84 0.51 23.94 14.96
C LYS A 84 1.20 22.70 14.40
N LYS A 85 1.58 21.76 15.26
CA LYS A 85 2.22 20.50 14.84
C LYS A 85 1.28 19.66 13.98
N ALA A 86 0.05 19.45 14.42
CA ALA A 86 -0.97 18.71 13.66
C ALA A 86 -1.24 19.35 12.28
N ARG A 87 -1.31 20.69 12.20
CA ARG A 87 -1.46 21.39 10.91
C ARG A 87 -0.25 21.23 10.00
N ALA A 88 0.96 21.25 10.55
CA ALA A 88 2.19 21.05 9.78
C ALA A 88 2.27 19.62 9.21
N GLU A 89 1.90 18.62 10.00
CA GLU A 89 1.82 17.22 9.57
C GLU A 89 0.76 17.04 8.47
N ALA A 90 -0.45 17.59 8.67
CA ALA A 90 -1.51 17.56 7.67
C ALA A 90 -1.10 18.21 6.34
N ALA A 91 -0.40 19.36 6.39
CA ALA A 91 0.12 20.02 5.20
C ALA A 91 1.17 19.17 4.46
N ALA A 92 2.03 18.45 5.20
CA ALA A 92 3.01 17.56 4.62
C ALA A 92 2.37 16.31 3.98
N GLU A 93 1.31 15.77 4.59
CA GLU A 93 0.53 14.68 4.01
C GLU A 93 -0.24 15.12 2.77
N GLU A 94 -0.82 16.32 2.77
CA GLU A 94 -1.51 16.89 1.62
C GLU A 94 -0.56 17.06 0.43
N ALA A 95 0.65 17.58 0.66
CA ALA A 95 1.68 17.68 -0.38
C ALA A 95 2.02 16.31 -0.99
N ARG A 96 2.19 15.27 -0.16
CA ARG A 96 2.41 13.89 -0.66
C ARG A 96 1.20 13.36 -1.43
N ALA A 97 0.00 13.65 -0.98
CA ALA A 97 -1.22 13.24 -1.64
C ALA A 97 -1.37 13.94 -3.01
N GLU A 98 -0.95 15.19 -3.15
CA GLU A 98 -0.90 15.90 -4.42
C GLU A 98 0.08 15.24 -5.40
N ASP A 99 1.29 14.89 -4.95
CA ASP A 99 2.28 14.18 -5.77
C ASP A 99 1.73 12.85 -6.29
N VAL A 100 1.08 12.08 -5.40
CA VAL A 100 0.46 10.80 -5.75
C VAL A 100 -0.68 11.01 -6.75
N ARG A 101 -1.55 12.00 -6.54
CA ARG A 101 -2.64 12.35 -7.46
C ARG A 101 -2.09 12.74 -8.84
N ALA A 102 -1.02 13.53 -8.90
CA ALA A 102 -0.38 13.93 -10.15
C ALA A 102 0.17 12.70 -10.91
N MET A 103 0.82 11.76 -10.21
CA MET A 103 1.30 10.52 -10.81
C MET A 103 0.14 9.68 -11.39
N TYR A 104 -0.94 9.49 -10.63
CA TYR A 104 -2.11 8.75 -11.11
C TYR A 104 -2.80 9.43 -12.30
N LYS A 105 -2.87 10.76 -12.29
CA LYS A 105 -3.39 11.55 -13.41
C LYS A 105 -2.58 11.33 -14.68
N ALA A 106 -1.25 11.33 -14.57
CA ALA A 106 -0.35 11.09 -15.69
C ALA A 106 -0.50 9.68 -16.27
N VAL A 107 -0.60 8.67 -15.41
CA VAL A 107 -0.85 7.28 -15.83
C VAL A 107 -2.20 7.16 -16.52
N GLY A 108 -3.26 7.76 -15.98
CA GLY A 108 -4.59 7.74 -16.59
C GLY A 108 -4.62 8.43 -17.96
N ALA A 109 -3.93 9.57 -18.09
CA ALA A 109 -3.81 10.25 -19.38
C ALA A 109 -3.07 9.39 -20.42
N ALA A 110 -2.00 8.68 -20.00
CA ALA A 110 -1.25 7.79 -20.87
C ALA A 110 -2.05 6.55 -21.33
N THR A 111 -3.04 6.11 -20.54
CA THR A 111 -3.93 4.99 -20.87
C THR A 111 -5.23 5.41 -21.58
N GLY A 112 -5.37 6.70 -21.91
CA GLY A 112 -6.50 7.22 -22.70
C GLY A 112 -7.73 7.63 -21.88
N LEU A 113 -7.62 7.77 -20.56
CA LEU A 113 -8.69 8.32 -19.72
C LEU A 113 -8.70 9.86 -19.79
N ASP A 114 -9.89 10.47 -19.81
CA ASP A 114 -10.06 11.93 -19.69
C ASP A 114 -9.95 12.37 -18.23
N THR A 115 -8.71 12.44 -17.75
CA THR A 115 -8.40 12.77 -16.36
C THR A 115 -8.70 14.24 -16.02
N GLU A 116 -8.69 15.13 -17.00
CA GLU A 116 -9.03 16.54 -16.81
C GLU A 116 -10.54 16.74 -16.52
N ALA A 117 -11.41 16.04 -17.25
CA ALA A 117 -12.84 16.08 -16.96
C ALA A 117 -13.18 15.45 -15.61
N MET A 118 -12.49 14.38 -15.24
CA MET A 118 -12.64 13.72 -13.94
C MET A 118 -12.21 14.65 -12.80
N ASP A 119 -11.07 15.32 -12.92
CA ASP A 119 -10.57 16.27 -11.91
C ASP A 119 -11.53 17.44 -11.72
N ARG A 120 -12.08 18.00 -12.81
CA ARG A 120 -13.06 19.08 -12.73
C ARG A 120 -14.32 18.66 -11.96
N LYS A 121 -14.84 17.46 -12.24
CA LYS A 121 -16.00 16.91 -11.52
C LYS A 121 -15.68 16.67 -10.05
N ALA A 122 -14.55 16.03 -9.76
CA ALA A 122 -14.11 15.75 -8.39
C ALA A 122 -13.88 17.03 -7.58
N LYS A 123 -13.41 18.12 -8.22
CA LYS A 123 -13.27 19.42 -7.56
C LYS A 123 -14.63 20.06 -7.27
N ALA A 124 -15.56 20.01 -8.22
CA ALA A 124 -16.91 20.53 -8.02
C ALA A 124 -17.67 19.79 -6.91
N GLU A 125 -17.53 18.46 -6.85
CA GLU A 125 -18.10 17.63 -5.77
C GLU A 125 -17.48 17.97 -4.42
N ARG A 126 -16.15 18.05 -4.32
CA ARG A 126 -15.46 18.45 -3.08
C ARG A 126 -15.86 19.83 -2.60
N GLU A 127 -16.00 20.80 -3.50
CA GLU A 127 -16.47 22.14 -3.14
C GLU A 127 -17.92 22.14 -2.65
N ALA A 128 -18.80 21.33 -3.27
CA ALA A 128 -20.18 21.19 -2.83
C ALA A 128 -20.28 20.53 -1.45
N GLU A 129 -19.51 19.45 -1.22
CA GLU A 129 -19.41 18.78 0.07
C GLU A 129 -18.85 19.71 1.16
N ALA A 130 -17.80 20.48 0.87
CA ALA A 130 -17.23 21.45 1.80
C ALA A 130 -18.23 22.53 2.19
N ARG A 131 -19.01 23.05 1.22
CA ARG A 131 -20.10 24.02 1.50
C ARG A 131 -21.21 23.39 2.35
N ALA A 132 -21.57 22.14 2.07
CA ALA A 132 -22.57 21.42 2.86
C ALA A 132 -22.08 21.15 4.29
N ALA A 133 -20.82 20.78 4.48
CA ALA A 133 -20.19 20.61 5.78
C ALA A 133 -20.16 21.94 6.55
N ALA A 134 -19.68 23.02 5.93
CA ALA A 134 -19.67 24.34 6.55
C ALA A 134 -21.07 24.83 6.96
N ALA A 135 -22.09 24.56 6.15
CA ALA A 135 -23.48 24.87 6.48
C ALA A 135 -24.00 24.03 7.67
N ARG A 136 -23.64 22.74 7.74
CA ARG A 136 -23.97 21.86 8.88
C ARG A 136 -23.28 22.34 10.15
N ASP A 137 -22.00 22.66 10.08
CA ASP A 137 -21.21 23.16 11.21
C ASP A 137 -21.78 24.47 11.73
N LYS A 138 -22.11 25.40 10.83
CA LYS A 138 -22.78 26.65 11.19
C LYS A 138 -24.12 26.40 11.89
N ALA A 139 -24.96 25.52 11.35
CA ALA A 139 -26.25 25.19 11.97
C ALA A 139 -26.08 24.50 13.33
N LEU A 140 -25.03 23.69 13.52
CA LEU A 140 -24.69 23.10 14.81
C LEU A 140 -24.27 24.16 15.81
N LEU A 141 -23.38 25.08 15.41
CA LEU A 141 -22.93 26.20 16.25
C LEU A 141 -24.09 27.09 16.67
N GLU A 142 -25.02 27.40 15.78
CA GLU A 142 -26.23 28.18 16.10
C GLU A 142 -27.12 27.44 17.13
N LYS A 143 -27.31 26.13 16.99
CA LYS A 143 -28.08 25.32 17.96
C LYS A 143 -27.41 25.27 19.33
N LEU A 144 -26.08 25.17 19.36
CA LEU A 144 -25.29 25.12 20.59
C LEU A 144 -25.20 26.49 21.26
N ALA A 145 -25.14 27.59 20.49
CA ALA A 145 -25.13 28.95 21.02
C ALA A 145 -26.45 29.36 21.68
N VAL A 146 -27.57 28.74 21.30
CA VAL A 146 -28.90 29.01 21.88
C VAL A 146 -29.15 28.20 23.17
N GLN A 147 -28.41 27.10 23.42
CA GLN A 147 -28.41 26.44 24.71
C GLN A 147 -27.35 27.08 25.62
N PRO A 148 -27.72 27.88 26.63
CA PRO A 148 -26.75 28.28 27.63
C PRO A 148 -26.20 27.00 28.26
N ALA A 149 -24.88 26.86 28.30
CA ALA A 149 -24.20 25.74 28.95
C ALA A 149 -24.88 25.49 30.30
N ALA A 150 -25.61 24.39 30.41
CA ALA A 150 -26.27 24.00 31.65
C ALA A 150 -25.18 23.99 32.73
N LYS A 151 -25.35 24.86 33.73
CA LYS A 151 -24.48 25.00 34.90
C LYS A 151 -23.95 23.63 35.32
N ALA A 152 -22.63 23.43 35.22
CA ALA A 152 -21.98 22.29 35.84
C ALA A 152 -22.16 22.38 37.38
N PRO A 153 -22.45 21.26 38.06
CA PRO A 153 -22.58 21.20 39.52
C PRO A 153 -21.27 21.50 40.25
#